data_AF-A0A9E1KS42-F1
#
_entry.id   AF-A0A9E1KS42-F1
#
_cell.length_a   1.000
_cell.length_b   1.000
_cell.length_c   1.000
_cell.angle_alpha   90.00
_cell.angle_beta   90.00
_cell.angle_gamma   90.00
#
_symmetry.space_group_name_H-M   'P 1'
#
loop_
_entity.id
_entity.type
_entity.pdbx_description
1 polymer ?
#
loop_
_entity_poly.entity_id
_entity_poly.type
_entity_poly.pdbx_seq_one_letter_code
_entity_poly.pdbx_strand_id
1 'polypeptide(L)'
;MKTDHFILLLLMTLNLLIPFEVYGQADKGIVISTNNEFGGKTVEYISFDQSRYLEYFDLDNAKVKTEKVYSEDYPVLNGLKKLIKYYSFDKMIKEEKVFTKAMARETMVERSILHYDRFLGKISKKEEYFTRSYMGHSMIYYQQGKKNRIEWYYPGNTMGIAKNIVYLDHFGKEFKIISYFTQKTVKQEGYYKRVSQRGYTAGKYYRNLKQLFYFSDEFGLKNRGVYRKVDTFRYSDSGLVKKTTNYFNRNDEIVNIK
;
A
#
# COMPACT_ATOMS: atom_id res chain seq x y z
N MET A 1 32.14 39.74 24.94
CA MET A 1 31.65 38.35 25.02
C MET A 1 30.51 38.20 26.05
N LYS A 2 29.34 38.82 25.81
CA LYS A 2 28.13 38.64 26.67
C LYS A 2 26.80 38.68 25.90
N THR A 3 26.84 38.68 24.56
CA THR A 3 25.64 38.77 23.71
C THR A 3 25.22 37.42 23.12
N ASP A 4 26.15 36.47 22.96
CA ASP A 4 25.86 35.21 22.27
C ASP A 4 25.11 34.20 23.15
N HIS A 5 25.22 34.33 24.48
CA HIS A 5 24.51 33.45 25.43
C HIS A 5 23.04 33.85 25.61
N PHE A 6 22.71 35.12 25.35
CA PHE A 6 21.32 35.62 25.48
C PHE A 6 20.46 35.17 24.29
N ILE A 7 21.05 35.10 23.09
CA ILE A 7 20.38 34.63 21.86
C ILE A 7 20.15 33.12 21.91
N LEU A 8 21.09 32.34 22.47
CA LEU A 8 20.89 30.90 22.66
C LEU A 8 19.79 30.58 23.69
N LEU A 9 19.68 31.38 24.76
CA LEU A 9 18.60 31.23 25.76
C LEU A 9 17.23 31.62 25.18
N LEU A 10 17.18 32.64 24.31
CA LEU A 10 15.96 33.04 23.60
C LEU A 10 15.51 32.00 22.55
N LEU A 11 16.46 31.33 21.88
CA LEU A 11 16.18 30.25 20.93
C LEU A 11 15.81 28.92 21.62
N MET A 12 16.32 28.66 22.83
CA MET A 12 15.89 27.53 23.64
C MET A 12 14.50 27.75 24.27
N THR A 13 14.16 28.99 24.64
CA THR A 13 12.81 29.32 25.14
C THR A 13 11.75 29.35 24.03
N LEU A 14 12.12 29.68 22.78
CA LEU A 14 11.20 29.55 21.63
C LEU A 14 10.91 28.08 21.24
N ASN A 15 11.81 27.13 21.53
CA ASN A 15 11.54 25.70 21.34
C ASN A 15 10.84 25.03 22.54
N LEU A 16 10.63 25.78 23.62
CA LEU A 16 9.69 25.46 24.69
C LEU A 16 8.27 26.01 24.42
N LEU A 17 8.00 26.47 23.18
CA LEU A 17 6.68 26.32 22.55
C LEU A 17 6.42 24.83 22.33
N ILE A 18 6.30 24.12 23.44
CA ILE A 18 5.52 22.92 23.59
C ILE A 18 4.21 23.22 22.85
N PRO A 19 3.78 22.41 21.86
CA PRO A 19 2.35 22.33 21.65
C PRO A 19 1.84 21.85 23.00
N PHE A 20 1.33 22.79 23.80
CA PHE A 20 0.32 22.44 24.77
C PHE A 20 -0.66 21.64 23.92
N GLU A 21 -0.63 20.31 24.07
CA GLU A 21 -1.86 19.57 24.07
C GLU A 21 -2.69 20.34 25.08
N VAL A 22 -3.49 21.26 24.56
CA VAL A 22 -4.63 21.78 25.27
C VAL A 22 -5.34 20.49 25.62
N TYR A 23 -5.16 20.05 26.87
CA TYR A 23 -6.11 19.22 27.56
C TYR A 23 -7.38 20.05 27.51
N GLY A 24 -8.06 19.97 26.36
CA GLY A 24 -9.39 20.48 26.20
C GLY A 24 -10.16 19.90 27.37
N GLN A 25 -10.85 20.77 28.10
CA GLN A 25 -11.98 20.35 28.90
C GLN A 25 -12.63 19.17 28.19
N ALA A 26 -12.79 18.05 28.90
CA ALA A 26 -13.51 16.92 28.37
C ALA A 26 -14.87 17.43 27.89
N ASP A 27 -15.02 17.62 26.58
CA ASP A 27 -16.31 17.92 25.97
C ASP A 27 -17.24 16.82 26.48
N LYS A 28 -18.33 17.21 27.15
CA LYS A 28 -19.25 16.22 27.73
C LYS A 28 -19.80 15.39 26.58
N GLY A 29 -19.29 14.18 26.44
CA GLY A 29 -19.69 13.27 25.37
C GLY A 29 -21.19 13.00 25.44
N ILE A 30 -21.88 13.11 24.31
CA ILE A 30 -23.32 12.85 24.19
C ILE A 30 -23.49 11.42 23.68
N VAL A 31 -24.25 10.59 24.39
CA VAL A 31 -24.61 9.26 23.88
C VAL A 31 -25.63 9.43 22.76
N ILE A 32 -25.24 9.11 21.53
CA ILE A 32 -26.09 9.25 20.33
C ILE A 32 -26.71 7.93 19.87
N SER A 33 -26.20 6.80 20.37
CA SER A 33 -26.80 5.48 20.17
C SER A 33 -26.43 4.56 21.33
N THR A 34 -27.34 3.67 21.72
CA THR A 34 -27.13 2.62 22.74
C THR A 34 -27.06 1.21 22.13
N ASN A 35 -27.22 1.08 20.81
CA ASN A 35 -27.10 -0.18 20.09
C ASN A 35 -26.51 0.07 18.69
N ASN A 36 -25.18 0.21 18.62
CA ASN A 36 -24.43 0.48 17.41
C ASN A 36 -24.11 -0.82 16.64
N GLU A 37 -23.32 -0.71 15.57
CA GLU A 37 -22.91 -1.86 14.73
C GLU A 37 -22.09 -2.95 15.46
N PHE A 38 -21.68 -2.69 16.71
CA PHE A 38 -20.96 -3.61 17.58
C PHE A 38 -21.80 -4.06 18.80
N GLY A 39 -23.09 -3.73 18.82
CA GLY A 39 -24.03 -4.06 19.90
C GLY A 39 -23.93 -3.16 21.13
N GLY A 40 -23.01 -2.20 21.17
CA GLY A 40 -22.82 -1.29 22.30
C GLY A 40 -23.25 0.15 22.02
N LYS A 41 -22.70 1.10 22.76
CA LYS A 41 -23.04 2.53 22.65
C LYS A 41 -22.09 3.31 21.73
N THR A 42 -22.58 4.41 21.17
CA THR A 42 -21.77 5.41 20.48
C THR A 42 -21.86 6.75 21.21
N VAL A 43 -20.71 7.36 21.47
CA VAL A 43 -20.57 8.66 22.14
C VAL A 43 -20.00 9.66 21.15
N GLU A 44 -20.61 10.84 21.06
CA GLU A 44 -20.19 11.95 20.23
C GLU A 44 -19.58 13.06 21.06
N TYR A 45 -18.49 13.62 20.55
CA TYR A 45 -17.80 14.78 21.09
C TYR A 45 -17.63 15.80 19.96
N ILE A 46 -17.91 17.07 20.24
CA ILE A 46 -17.69 18.18 19.32
C ILE A 46 -16.48 18.93 19.84
N SER A 47 -15.37 18.84 19.10
CA SER A 47 -14.13 19.50 19.46
C SER A 47 -14.24 21.02 19.30
N PHE A 48 -13.37 21.78 19.97
CA PHE A 48 -13.29 23.24 19.80
C PHE A 48 -13.09 23.68 18.34
N ASP A 49 -12.38 22.87 17.55
CA ASP A 49 -12.16 23.09 16.11
C ASP A 49 -13.38 22.71 15.24
N GLN A 50 -14.53 22.44 15.86
CA GLN A 50 -15.75 21.93 15.24
C GLN A 50 -15.59 20.56 14.57
N SER A 51 -14.47 19.85 14.79
CA SER A 51 -14.33 18.47 14.37
C SER A 51 -15.30 17.59 15.15
N ARG A 52 -16.00 16.72 14.43
CA ARG A 52 -16.86 15.70 15.02
C ARG A 52 -16.05 14.46 15.35
N TYR A 53 -16.08 14.04 16.60
CA TYR A 53 -15.40 12.85 17.09
C TYR A 53 -16.41 11.85 17.66
N LEU A 54 -16.36 10.62 17.17
CA LEU A 54 -17.25 9.54 17.57
C LEU A 54 -16.43 8.39 18.17
N GLU A 55 -16.84 7.91 19.33
CA GLU A 55 -16.32 6.69 19.95
C GLU A 55 -17.39 5.62 19.97
N TYR A 56 -17.02 4.42 19.53
CA TYR A 56 -17.88 3.25 19.49
C TYR A 56 -17.37 2.24 20.51
N PHE A 57 -18.29 1.79 21.35
CA PHE A 57 -18.08 0.75 22.33
C PHE A 57 -18.88 -0.50 21.94
N ASP A 58 -18.39 -1.67 22.31
CA ASP A 58 -19.14 -2.93 22.23
C ASP A 58 -20.04 -3.13 23.47
N LEU A 59 -20.69 -4.30 23.54
CA LEU A 59 -21.56 -4.71 24.65
C LEU A 59 -20.85 -4.71 26.01
N ASP A 60 -19.55 -4.96 26.03
CA ASP A 60 -18.73 -5.02 27.25
C ASP A 60 -18.17 -3.63 27.65
N ASN A 61 -18.63 -2.57 26.98
CA ASN A 61 -18.10 -1.21 27.08
C ASN A 61 -16.61 -1.08 26.70
N ALA A 62 -16.04 -2.03 25.96
CA ALA A 62 -14.70 -1.89 25.41
C ALA A 62 -14.73 -1.01 24.16
N LYS A 63 -13.71 -0.16 24.00
CA LYS A 63 -13.61 0.72 22.83
C LYS A 63 -13.17 -0.09 21.60
N VAL A 64 -13.98 -0.06 20.54
CA VAL A 64 -13.75 -0.86 19.32
C VAL A 64 -13.47 -0.03 18.08
N LYS A 65 -13.94 1.22 18.04
CA LYS A 65 -13.73 2.12 16.90
C LYS A 65 -13.76 3.58 17.35
N THR A 66 -12.93 4.40 16.72
CA THR A 66 -13.03 5.86 16.82
C THR A 66 -13.08 6.45 15.42
N GLU A 67 -13.84 7.53 15.25
CA GLU A 67 -13.99 8.25 13.99
C GLU A 67 -13.89 9.75 14.25
N LYS A 68 -12.89 10.40 13.66
CA LYS A 68 -12.77 11.87 13.64
C LYS A 68 -13.04 12.38 12.23
N VAL A 69 -14.02 13.26 12.09
CA VAL A 69 -14.29 14.02 10.87
C VAL A 69 -13.85 15.46 11.12
N TYR A 70 -12.88 15.92 10.34
CA TYR A 70 -12.34 17.28 10.49
C TYR A 70 -13.25 18.28 9.79
N SER A 71 -13.41 19.46 10.41
CA SER A 71 -14.11 20.60 9.79
C SER A 71 -13.33 21.13 8.59
N GLU A 72 -14.04 21.72 7.62
CA GLU A 72 -13.40 22.30 6.42
C GLU A 72 -12.67 23.62 6.72
N ASP A 73 -13.11 24.34 7.76
CA ASP A 73 -12.61 25.67 8.15
C ASP A 73 -11.35 25.64 9.03
N TYR A 74 -10.94 24.46 9.52
CA TYR A 74 -9.73 24.34 10.33
C TYR A 74 -8.52 24.00 9.46
N PRO A 75 -7.36 24.64 9.67
CA PRO A 75 -6.14 24.29 8.96
C PRO A 75 -5.67 22.93 9.45
N VAL A 76 -6.20 21.85 8.86
CA VAL A 76 -5.63 20.53 9.07
C VAL A 76 -4.28 20.53 8.37
N LEU A 77 -3.23 20.88 9.12
CA LEU A 77 -1.82 20.86 8.71
C LEU A 77 -1.41 19.55 7.99
N ASN A 78 -2.19 18.49 8.18
CA ASN A 78 -1.95 17.16 7.65
C ASN A 78 -2.85 16.77 6.45
N GLY A 79 -3.74 17.67 5.97
CA GLY A 79 -4.62 17.42 4.83
C GLY A 79 -5.64 16.28 5.02
N LEU A 80 -6.00 15.96 6.26
CA LEU A 80 -6.94 14.89 6.59
C LEU A 80 -8.39 15.39 6.62
N LYS A 81 -9.28 14.70 5.92
CA LYS A 81 -10.74 14.89 6.01
C LYS A 81 -11.34 14.00 7.09
N LYS A 82 -10.87 12.75 7.19
CA LYS A 82 -11.41 11.75 8.11
C LYS A 82 -10.32 10.81 8.60
N LEU A 83 -10.35 10.48 9.89
CA LEU A 83 -9.49 9.49 10.52
C LEU A 83 -10.37 8.47 11.24
N ILE A 84 -10.24 7.19 10.90
CA ILE A 84 -10.94 6.10 11.58
C ILE A 84 -9.91 5.15 12.16
N LYS A 85 -10.05 4.77 13.43
CA LYS A 85 -9.22 3.76 14.08
C LYS A 85 -10.09 2.63 14.58
N TYR A 86 -9.61 1.40 14.44
CA TYR A 86 -10.27 0.20 14.96
C TYR A 86 -9.36 -0.45 15.99
N TYR A 87 -9.98 -0.99 17.03
CA TYR A 87 -9.32 -1.56 18.20
C TYR A 87 -9.79 -2.98 18.45
N SER A 88 -8.91 -3.79 19.06
CA SER A 88 -9.23 -5.10 19.61
C SER A 88 -8.45 -5.24 20.92
N PHE A 89 -9.15 -5.39 22.04
CA PHE A 89 -8.54 -5.43 23.39
C PHE A 89 -7.57 -4.25 23.62
N ASP A 90 -8.07 -3.02 23.41
CA ASP A 90 -7.33 -1.76 23.52
C ASP A 90 -6.12 -1.57 22.57
N LYS A 91 -5.84 -2.56 21.71
CA LYS A 91 -4.79 -2.46 20.71
C LYS A 91 -5.38 -2.02 19.38
N MET A 92 -4.79 -0.98 18.79
CA MET A 92 -5.15 -0.54 17.45
C MET A 92 -4.78 -1.61 16.42
N ILE A 93 -5.76 -2.06 15.64
CA ILE A 93 -5.60 -3.09 14.60
C ILE A 93 -5.71 -2.51 13.18
N LYS A 94 -6.34 -1.35 13.02
CA LYS A 94 -6.52 -0.69 11.72
C LYS A 94 -6.63 0.82 11.89
N GLU A 95 -5.98 1.58 11.00
CA GLU A 95 -6.09 3.03 10.90
C GLU A 95 -6.40 3.39 9.44
N GLU A 96 -7.49 4.12 9.20
CA GLU A 96 -7.92 4.59 7.88
C GLU A 96 -7.90 6.11 7.84
N LYS A 97 -7.16 6.67 6.88
CA LYS A 97 -7.01 8.10 6.60
C LYS A 97 -7.68 8.41 5.28
N VAL A 98 -8.60 9.35 5.29
CA VAL A 98 -9.18 9.94 4.08
C VAL A 98 -8.67 11.36 3.96
N PHE A 99 -8.10 11.70 2.80
CA PHE A 99 -7.47 12.99 2.56
C PHE A 99 -8.45 13.99 1.95
N THR A 100 -8.18 15.29 2.15
CA THR A 100 -8.91 16.35 1.46
C THR A 100 -8.60 16.34 -0.03
N LYS A 101 -9.46 16.96 -0.85
CA LYS A 101 -9.22 17.07 -2.30
C LYS A 101 -7.89 17.78 -2.63
N ALA A 102 -7.48 18.75 -1.81
CA ALA A 102 -6.22 19.46 -1.97
C ALA A 102 -5.02 18.53 -1.77
N MET A 103 -4.97 17.81 -0.64
CA MET A 103 -3.91 16.85 -0.34
C MET A 103 -3.90 15.67 -1.33
N ALA A 104 -5.08 15.18 -1.72
CA ALA A 104 -5.20 14.10 -2.68
C ALA A 104 -4.75 14.52 -4.09
N ARG A 105 -4.90 15.80 -4.47
CA ARG A 105 -4.38 16.34 -5.74
C ARG A 105 -2.85 16.39 -5.74
N GLU A 106 -2.24 16.73 -4.62
CA GLU A 106 -0.78 16.81 -4.48
C GLU A 106 -0.12 15.43 -4.40
N THR A 107 -0.63 14.56 -3.53
CA THR A 107 -0.03 13.24 -3.26
C THR A 107 -0.54 12.13 -4.18
N MET A 108 -1.61 12.39 -4.93
CA MET A 108 -2.40 11.41 -5.68
C MET A 108 -3.07 10.32 -4.83
N VAL A 109 -3.00 10.41 -3.49
CA VAL A 109 -3.61 9.44 -2.57
C VAL A 109 -4.89 10.03 -1.96
N GLU A 110 -6.02 9.36 -2.19
CA GLU A 110 -7.31 9.75 -1.62
C GLU A 110 -7.54 9.10 -0.25
N ARG A 111 -7.11 7.85 -0.12
CA ARG A 111 -7.29 7.07 1.11
C ARG A 111 -6.09 6.16 1.38
N SER A 112 -5.68 6.08 2.63
CA SER A 112 -4.66 5.16 3.11
C SER A 112 -5.19 4.34 4.28
N ILE A 113 -4.91 3.03 4.28
CA ILE A 113 -5.31 2.12 5.35
C ILE A 113 -4.06 1.40 5.88
N LEU A 114 -3.77 1.53 7.16
CA LEU A 114 -2.77 0.74 7.86
C LEU A 114 -3.45 -0.37 8.65
N HIS A 115 -2.89 -1.57 8.57
CA HIS A 115 -3.27 -2.72 9.37
C HIS A 115 -2.10 -3.09 10.27
N TYR A 116 -2.41 -3.42 11.51
CA TYR A 116 -1.44 -3.75 12.54
C TYR A 116 -1.60 -5.20 12.96
N ASP A 117 -0.48 -5.87 13.21
CA ASP A 117 -0.46 -7.17 13.88
C ASP A 117 -0.96 -6.99 15.32
N ARG A 118 -2.03 -7.70 15.67
CA ARG A 118 -2.69 -7.57 16.99
C ARG A 118 -1.79 -7.95 18.17
N PHE A 119 -0.76 -8.77 17.96
CA PHE A 119 0.11 -9.24 19.02
C PHE A 119 1.34 -8.35 19.14
N LEU A 120 1.97 -8.02 18.01
CA LEU A 120 3.22 -7.28 17.94
C LEU A 120 3.04 -5.76 17.86
N GLY A 121 1.84 -5.27 17.53
CA GLY A 121 1.57 -3.84 17.29
C GLY A 121 2.27 -3.25 16.08
N LYS A 122 2.94 -4.08 15.27
CA LYS A 122 3.68 -3.65 14.07
C LYS A 122 2.77 -3.60 12.86
N ILE A 123 3.05 -2.70 11.92
CA ILE A 123 2.33 -2.65 10.64
C ILE A 123 2.53 -3.99 9.92
N SER A 124 1.43 -4.62 9.52
CA SER A 124 1.40 -5.87 8.75
C SER A 124 1.05 -5.62 7.28
N LYS A 125 0.22 -4.59 7.02
CA LYS A 125 -0.22 -4.22 5.67
C LYS A 125 -0.53 -2.73 5.59
N LYS A 126 -0.21 -2.11 4.46
CA LYS A 126 -0.65 -0.75 4.07
C LYS A 126 -1.40 -0.83 2.75
N GLU A 127 -2.53 -0.15 2.63
CA GLU A 127 -3.29 -0.01 1.39
C GLU A 127 -3.36 1.47 1.01
N GLU A 128 -3.17 1.79 -0.27
CA GLU A 128 -3.29 3.16 -0.79
C GLU A 128 -4.25 3.15 -1.99
N TYR A 129 -5.25 4.02 -1.94
CA TYR A 129 -6.22 4.24 -3.01
C TYR A 129 -5.92 5.59 -3.66
N PHE A 130 -5.72 5.57 -4.97
CA PHE A 130 -5.31 6.75 -5.72
C PHE A 130 -6.50 7.50 -6.31
N THR A 131 -6.33 8.81 -6.53
CA THR A 131 -7.40 9.70 -6.99
C THR A 131 -7.95 9.38 -8.37
N ARG A 132 -7.16 8.73 -9.23
CA ARG A 132 -7.55 8.40 -10.60
C ARG A 132 -7.82 6.90 -10.73
N SER A 133 -8.96 6.54 -11.32
CA SER A 133 -9.40 5.14 -11.48
C SER A 133 -8.38 4.24 -12.20
N TYR A 134 -7.64 4.78 -13.16
CA TYR A 134 -6.59 4.04 -13.88
C TYR A 134 -5.33 3.80 -13.03
N MET A 135 -5.08 4.61 -12.00
CA MET A 135 -3.98 4.38 -11.05
C MET A 135 -4.33 3.26 -10.06
N GLY A 136 -5.62 3.08 -9.79
CA GLY A 136 -6.14 1.97 -9.00
C GLY A 136 -5.77 2.03 -7.53
N HIS A 137 -5.20 0.95 -7.00
CA HIS A 137 -4.76 0.89 -5.60
C HIS A 137 -3.53 0.00 -5.41
N SER A 138 -2.77 0.27 -4.36
CA SER A 138 -1.60 -0.51 -3.95
C SER A 138 -1.83 -1.19 -2.59
N MET A 139 -1.16 -2.31 -2.38
CA MET A 139 -1.08 -3.01 -1.09
C MET A 139 0.38 -3.35 -0.80
N ILE A 140 0.92 -2.88 0.32
CA ILE A 140 2.27 -3.15 0.78
C ILE A 140 2.18 -4.06 2.00
N TYR A 141 2.81 -5.23 1.93
CA TYR A 141 2.86 -6.20 3.01
C TYR A 141 4.19 -6.11 3.73
N TYR A 142 4.12 -6.29 5.05
CA TYR A 142 5.26 -6.25 5.95
C TYR A 142 5.39 -7.59 6.67
N GLN A 143 6.62 -8.06 6.79
CA GLN A 143 6.98 -9.23 7.57
C GLN A 143 8.10 -8.84 8.51
N GLN A 144 7.88 -9.02 9.82
CA GLN A 144 8.81 -8.61 10.87
C GLN A 144 9.23 -7.12 10.77
N GLY A 145 8.32 -6.25 10.30
CA GLY A 145 8.55 -4.81 10.13
C GLY A 145 9.27 -4.42 8.83
N LYS A 146 9.64 -5.37 7.97
CA LYS A 146 10.25 -5.11 6.66
C LYS A 146 9.25 -5.35 5.53
N LYS A 147 9.27 -4.51 4.50
CA LYS A 147 8.45 -4.72 3.29
C LYS A 147 8.91 -5.99 2.60
N ASN A 148 7.98 -6.92 2.33
CA ASN A 148 8.29 -8.17 1.63
C ASN A 148 7.56 -8.30 0.28
N ARG A 149 6.42 -7.63 0.12
CA ARG A 149 5.58 -7.74 -1.08
C ARG A 149 4.80 -6.45 -1.31
N ILE A 150 4.71 -6.04 -2.57
CA ILE A 150 3.89 -4.92 -3.02
C ILE A 150 2.97 -5.43 -4.13
N GLU A 151 1.67 -5.19 -4.01
CA GLU A 151 0.68 -5.51 -5.03
C GLU A 151 0.07 -4.22 -5.56
N TRP A 152 -0.04 -4.10 -6.88
CA TRP A 152 -0.70 -3.01 -7.58
C TRP A 152 -1.85 -3.57 -8.40
N TYR A 153 -3.00 -2.92 -8.30
CA TYR A 153 -4.22 -3.29 -9.00
C TYR A 153 -4.67 -2.11 -9.84
N TYR A 154 -4.87 -2.32 -11.14
CA TYR A 154 -5.25 -1.30 -12.10
C TYR A 154 -6.63 -1.60 -12.71
N PRO A 155 -7.73 -1.47 -11.95
CA PRO A 155 -9.07 -1.84 -12.42
C PRO A 155 -9.54 -1.00 -13.63
N GLY A 156 -9.04 0.24 -13.76
CA GLY A 156 -9.34 1.10 -14.91
C GLY A 156 -8.51 0.83 -16.17
N ASN A 157 -7.51 -0.06 -16.13
CA ASN A 157 -6.70 -0.36 -17.30
C ASN A 157 -7.44 -1.30 -18.26
N THR A 158 -7.69 -0.82 -19.47
CA THR A 158 -8.30 -1.62 -20.54
C THR A 158 -7.27 -2.43 -21.34
N MET A 159 -6.01 -1.98 -21.38
CA MET A 159 -4.90 -2.61 -22.09
C MET A 159 -3.64 -2.61 -21.22
N GLY A 160 -2.81 -3.65 -21.37
CA GLY A 160 -1.55 -3.81 -20.65
C GLY A 160 -1.72 -4.59 -19.36
N ILE A 161 -1.20 -4.06 -18.25
CA ILE A 161 -1.16 -4.77 -16.97
C ILE A 161 -2.41 -4.43 -16.15
N ALA A 162 -3.11 -5.48 -15.69
CA ALA A 162 -4.24 -5.39 -14.77
C ALA A 162 -3.79 -5.49 -13.30
N LYS A 163 -2.77 -6.29 -13.02
CA LYS A 163 -2.21 -6.47 -11.67
C LYS A 163 -0.71 -6.71 -11.72
N ASN A 164 0.05 -6.09 -10.83
CA ASN A 164 1.46 -6.37 -10.58
C ASN A 164 1.68 -6.83 -9.15
N ILE A 165 2.56 -7.81 -8.93
CA ILE A 165 3.02 -8.24 -7.61
C ILE A 165 4.55 -8.22 -7.61
N VAL A 166 5.15 -7.40 -6.77
CA VAL A 166 6.59 -7.27 -6.58
C VAL A 166 6.97 -7.91 -5.25
N TYR A 167 7.91 -8.84 -5.27
CA TYR A 167 8.49 -9.44 -4.08
C TYR A 167 9.87 -8.84 -3.82
N LEU A 168 10.12 -8.52 -2.56
CA LEU A 168 11.34 -7.88 -2.07
C LEU A 168 12.14 -8.86 -1.22
N ASP A 169 13.46 -8.83 -1.36
CA ASP A 169 14.37 -9.57 -0.49
C ASP A 169 14.51 -8.89 0.88
N HIS A 170 15.33 -9.46 1.77
CA HIS A 170 15.52 -8.93 3.12
C HIS A 170 16.27 -7.59 3.18
N PHE A 171 16.83 -7.13 2.05
CA PHE A 171 17.43 -5.81 1.86
C PHE A 171 16.45 -4.82 1.19
N GLY A 172 15.22 -5.24 0.89
CA GLY A 172 14.22 -4.42 0.22
C GLY A 172 14.39 -4.35 -1.31
N LYS A 173 15.16 -5.25 -1.93
CA LYS A 173 15.40 -5.25 -3.38
C LYS A 173 14.48 -6.23 -4.10
N GLU A 174 14.04 -5.83 -5.29
CA GLU A 174 13.07 -6.57 -6.10
C GLU A 174 13.66 -7.83 -6.76
N PHE A 175 13.36 -9.01 -6.23
CA PHE A 175 13.86 -10.26 -6.82
C PHE A 175 12.84 -10.94 -7.75
N LYS A 176 11.54 -10.63 -7.62
CA LYS A 176 10.49 -11.25 -8.44
C LYS A 176 9.33 -10.30 -8.70
N ILE A 177 8.88 -10.23 -9.95
CA ILE A 177 7.69 -9.47 -10.36
C ILE A 177 6.74 -10.41 -11.10
N ILE A 178 5.47 -10.43 -10.70
CA ILE A 178 4.39 -11.14 -11.41
C ILE A 178 3.44 -10.10 -11.98
N SER A 179 3.33 -10.04 -13.30
CA SER A 179 2.37 -9.18 -14.01
C SER A 179 1.24 -10.05 -14.54
N TYR A 180 0.00 -9.67 -14.26
CA TYR A 180 -1.22 -10.20 -14.89
C TYR A 180 -1.76 -9.17 -15.86
N PHE A 181 -2.14 -9.61 -17.06
CA PHE A 181 -2.53 -8.73 -18.15
C PHE A 181 -4.05 -8.61 -18.29
N THR A 182 -4.51 -7.50 -18.86
CA THR A 182 -5.93 -7.27 -19.12
C THR A 182 -6.44 -8.25 -20.19
N GLN A 183 -7.74 -8.55 -20.20
CA GLN A 183 -8.33 -9.44 -21.19
C GLN A 183 -8.05 -9.00 -22.63
N LYS A 184 -8.01 -7.68 -22.90
CA LYS A 184 -7.67 -7.15 -24.23
C LYS A 184 -6.25 -7.54 -24.65
N THR A 185 -5.28 -7.41 -23.74
CA THR A 185 -3.91 -7.85 -24.00
C THR A 185 -3.83 -9.36 -24.16
N VAL A 186 -4.58 -10.15 -23.39
CA VAL A 186 -4.63 -11.61 -23.60
C VAL A 186 -5.14 -11.97 -24.99
N LYS A 187 -6.17 -11.28 -25.48
CA LYS A 187 -6.71 -11.50 -26.84
C LYS A 187 -5.74 -11.12 -27.95
N GLN A 188 -5.00 -10.01 -27.77
CA GLN A 188 -4.09 -9.48 -28.79
C GLN A 188 -2.73 -10.19 -28.81
N GLU A 189 -2.16 -10.41 -27.63
CA GLU A 189 -0.78 -10.88 -27.45
C GLU A 189 -0.69 -12.33 -26.98
N GLY A 190 -1.81 -12.92 -26.57
CA GLY A 190 -1.91 -14.32 -26.16
C GLY A 190 -1.47 -14.61 -24.73
N TYR A 191 -0.67 -13.78 -24.08
CA TYR A 191 -0.20 -14.04 -22.71
C TYR A 191 -1.05 -13.37 -21.63
N TYR A 192 -1.39 -14.13 -20.58
CA TYR A 192 -2.18 -13.63 -19.44
C TYR A 192 -1.31 -13.32 -18.22
N LYS A 193 -0.10 -13.86 -18.15
CA LYS A 193 0.81 -13.71 -17.01
C LYS A 193 2.26 -13.67 -17.46
N ARG A 194 3.04 -12.81 -16.81
CA ARG A 194 4.51 -12.78 -16.91
C ARG A 194 5.11 -12.85 -15.51
N VAL A 195 6.12 -13.68 -15.34
CA VAL A 195 6.94 -13.74 -14.12
C VAL A 195 8.37 -13.37 -14.47
N SER A 196 8.84 -12.24 -13.95
CA SER A 196 10.23 -11.80 -14.06
C SER A 196 10.96 -12.13 -12.76
N GLN A 197 12.06 -12.87 -12.83
CA GLN A 197 12.91 -13.21 -11.70
C GLN A 197 14.31 -12.64 -11.94
N ARG A 198 14.84 -11.94 -10.94
CA ARG A 198 16.18 -11.34 -10.98
C ARG A 198 17.10 -12.16 -10.08
N GLY A 199 18.22 -12.62 -10.63
CA GLY A 199 19.29 -13.25 -9.88
C GLY A 199 20.31 -12.21 -9.43
N TYR A 200 20.67 -12.25 -8.15
CA TYR A 200 21.77 -11.45 -7.59
C TYR A 200 23.02 -12.31 -7.43
N THR A 201 24.18 -11.73 -7.71
CA THR A 201 25.47 -12.32 -7.35
C THR A 201 26.21 -11.29 -6.49
N ALA A 202 26.97 -11.74 -5.49
CA ALA A 202 27.68 -10.84 -4.58
C ALA A 202 28.47 -9.79 -5.36
N GLY A 203 28.24 -8.51 -5.05
CA GLY A 203 28.92 -7.37 -5.66
C GLY A 203 28.38 -6.89 -7.02
N LYS A 204 27.45 -7.60 -7.68
CA LYS A 204 26.94 -7.20 -9.02
C LYS A 204 25.44 -7.39 -9.19
N TYR A 205 24.72 -6.29 -9.37
CA TYR A 205 23.28 -6.25 -9.61
C TYR A 205 22.93 -6.70 -11.04
N TYR A 206 21.81 -7.42 -11.19
CA TYR A 206 21.14 -7.70 -12.47
C TYR A 206 21.89 -8.55 -13.52
N ARG A 207 22.76 -9.46 -13.10
CA ARG A 207 23.48 -10.34 -14.05
C ARG A 207 22.59 -11.37 -14.75
N ASN A 208 21.52 -11.82 -14.10
CA ASN A 208 20.61 -12.81 -14.67
C ASN A 208 19.16 -12.34 -14.52
N LEU A 209 18.43 -12.28 -15.63
CA LEU A 209 17.00 -12.03 -15.66
C LEU A 209 16.33 -13.23 -16.35
N LYS A 210 15.35 -13.84 -15.67
CA LYS A 210 14.50 -14.88 -16.26
C LYS A 210 13.08 -14.34 -16.38
N GLN A 211 12.50 -14.39 -17.57
CA GLN A 211 11.12 -14.01 -17.82
C GLN A 211 10.33 -15.22 -18.29
N LEU A 212 9.26 -15.56 -17.58
CA LEU A 212 8.34 -16.63 -17.93
C LEU A 212 7.02 -16.00 -18.37
N PHE A 213 6.63 -16.20 -19.61
CA PHE A 213 5.34 -15.80 -20.15
C PHE A 213 4.43 -17.02 -20.20
N TYR A 214 3.20 -16.88 -19.70
CA TYR A 214 2.17 -17.92 -19.73
C TYR A 214 1.08 -17.49 -20.70
N PHE A 215 0.83 -18.33 -21.71
CA PHE A 215 -0.12 -18.09 -22.78
C PHE A 215 -1.49 -18.68 -22.48
N SER A 216 -2.53 -18.07 -23.02
CA SER A 216 -3.90 -18.56 -22.96
C SER A 216 -4.06 -19.86 -23.76
N ASP A 217 -5.12 -20.59 -23.43
CA ASP A 217 -5.47 -21.81 -24.15
C ASP A 217 -5.73 -21.56 -25.63
N GLU A 218 -6.42 -20.46 -25.94
CA GLU A 218 -6.68 -20.05 -27.32
C GLU A 218 -5.37 -19.79 -28.09
N PHE A 219 -4.40 -19.12 -27.46
CA PHE A 219 -3.10 -18.91 -28.08
C PHE A 219 -2.35 -20.23 -28.28
N GLY A 220 -2.33 -21.10 -27.28
CA GLY A 220 -1.65 -22.39 -27.36
C GLY A 220 -2.20 -23.28 -28.47
N LEU A 221 -3.53 -23.34 -28.63
CA LEU A 221 -4.18 -24.08 -29.72
C LEU A 221 -3.81 -23.54 -31.10
N LYS A 222 -3.72 -22.22 -31.25
CA LYS A 222 -3.33 -21.57 -32.53
C LYS A 222 -1.82 -21.65 -32.82
N ASN A 223 -0.99 -21.79 -31.78
CA ASN A 223 0.46 -21.70 -31.89
C ASN A 223 1.15 -23.02 -31.54
N ARG A 224 0.76 -24.11 -32.24
CA ARG A 224 1.44 -25.42 -32.16
C ARG A 224 1.58 -25.96 -30.72
N GLY A 225 0.62 -25.68 -29.85
CA GLY A 225 0.61 -26.14 -28.47
C GLY A 225 1.58 -25.38 -27.54
N VAL A 226 1.91 -24.12 -27.82
CA VAL A 226 2.79 -23.30 -26.97
C VAL A 226 2.01 -22.64 -25.83
N TYR A 227 2.31 -23.03 -24.59
CA TYR A 227 1.63 -22.52 -23.38
C TYR A 227 2.54 -21.72 -22.46
N ARG A 228 3.86 -21.85 -22.62
CA ARG A 228 4.83 -21.07 -21.87
C ARG A 228 6.05 -20.70 -22.72
N LYS A 229 6.55 -19.49 -22.55
CA LYS A 229 7.84 -19.02 -23.09
C LYS A 229 8.75 -18.64 -21.93
N VAL A 230 10.01 -19.04 -22.01
CA VAL A 230 11.04 -18.69 -21.02
C VAL A 230 12.18 -17.99 -21.72
N ASP A 231 12.35 -16.71 -21.43
CA ASP A 231 13.50 -15.92 -21.84
C ASP A 231 14.50 -15.84 -20.68
N THR A 232 15.76 -16.19 -20.93
CA THR A 232 16.85 -15.99 -19.97
C THR A 232 17.87 -15.04 -20.56
N PHE A 233 18.13 -13.96 -19.84
CA PHE A 233 19.07 -12.91 -20.20
C PHE A 233 20.23 -12.94 -19.23
N ARG A 234 21.45 -12.95 -19.77
CA ARG A 234 22.69 -12.85 -19.01
C ARG A 234 23.40 -11.56 -19.40
N TYR A 235 23.71 -10.74 -18.41
CA TYR A 235 24.35 -9.42 -18.59
C TYR A 235 25.78 -9.41 -18.03
N SER A 236 26.66 -8.69 -18.69
CA SER A 236 27.96 -8.21 -18.20
C SER A 236 27.84 -6.74 -17.83
N ASP A 237 28.92 -6.20 -17.27
CA ASP A 237 29.02 -4.77 -16.95
C ASP A 237 28.96 -3.90 -18.24
N SER A 238 29.22 -4.49 -19.41
CA SER A 238 29.14 -3.86 -20.73
C SER A 238 27.81 -4.05 -21.47
N GLY A 239 26.84 -4.79 -20.91
CA GLY A 239 25.51 -4.98 -21.51
C GLY A 239 25.03 -6.43 -21.60
N LEU A 240 24.08 -6.69 -22.50
CA LEU A 240 23.49 -8.03 -22.69
C LEU A 240 24.50 -8.95 -23.39
N VAL A 241 24.86 -10.05 -22.74
CA VAL A 241 25.82 -11.04 -23.25
C VAL A 241 25.10 -12.17 -23.99
N LYS A 242 23.98 -12.65 -23.43
CA LYS A 242 23.27 -13.81 -23.99
C LYS A 242 21.78 -13.72 -23.71
N LYS A 243 20.98 -14.02 -24.74
CA LYS A 243 19.55 -14.32 -24.62
C LYS A 243 19.30 -15.75 -25.08
N THR A 244 18.64 -16.55 -24.25
CA THR A 244 18.06 -17.84 -24.67
C THR A 244 16.55 -17.77 -24.55
N THR A 245 15.84 -18.32 -25.53
CA THR A 245 14.38 -18.38 -25.57
C THR A 245 13.96 -19.82 -25.78
N ASN A 246 13.16 -20.36 -24.87
CA ASN A 246 12.59 -21.71 -24.99
C ASN A 246 11.07 -21.63 -24.88
N TYR A 247 10.38 -22.44 -25.67
CA TYR A 247 8.92 -22.57 -25.65
C TYR A 247 8.53 -23.94 -25.12
N PHE A 248 7.41 -24.01 -24.40
CA PHE A 248 6.96 -25.23 -23.73
C PHE A 248 5.47 -25.46 -23.95
N ASN A 249 5.08 -26.73 -24.05
CA ASN A 249 3.69 -27.16 -24.08
C ASN A 249 3.10 -27.27 -22.65
N ARG A 250 1.88 -27.81 -22.52
CA ARG A 250 1.22 -28.00 -21.21
C ARG A 250 1.93 -29.00 -20.30
N ASN A 251 2.69 -29.93 -20.87
CA ASN A 251 3.41 -30.98 -20.16
C ASN A 251 4.85 -30.59 -19.83
N ASP A 252 5.20 -29.30 -19.94
CA ASP A 252 6.56 -28.77 -19.74
C ASP A 252 7.63 -29.32 -20.72
N GLU A 253 7.22 -29.85 -21.87
CA GLU A 253 8.14 -30.31 -22.92
C GLU A 253 8.48 -29.16 -23.88
N ILE A 254 9.72 -29.15 -24.40
CA ILE A 254 10.18 -28.10 -25.32
C ILE A 254 9.45 -28.22 -26.67
N VAL A 255 8.87 -27.11 -27.11
CA VAL A 255 8.27 -26.97 -28.44
C VAL A 255 9.28 -26.33 -29.38
N ASN A 256 9.68 -27.05 -30.41
CA ASN A 256 10.56 -26.53 -31.45
C ASN A 256 9.78 -25.65 -32.42
N ILE A 257 9.82 -24.34 -32.19
CA ILE A 257 9.29 -23.36 -33.12
C ILE A 257 10.38 -23.04 -34.14
N LYS A 258 10.35 -23.74 -35.29
CA LYS A 258 11.02 -23.29 -36.51
C LYS A 258 10.27 -22.11 -37.11
#